data_AF-C0EGY3-F1
#
_entry.id   AF-C0EGY3-F1
#
_cell.length_a   1.000
_cell.length_b   1.000
_cell.length_c   1.000
_cell.angle_alpha   90.00
_cell.angle_beta   90.00
_cell.angle_gamma   90.00
#
_symmetry.space_group_name_H-M   'P 1'
#
loop_
_entity.id
_entity.type
_entity.pdbx_description
1 polymer ?
#
loop_
_entity_poly.entity_id
_entity_poly.type
_entity_poly.pdbx_seq_one_letter_code
_entity_poly.pdbx_strand_id
1 'polypeptide(L)'
;MSVNVDDQQIQSVVDRLSKQDYVPPPPEPAVQTVECSVPPVDTSFKSYTDYRCITDRTSPQWAVREQCFTDEDGMRRIEAPNGEIDYIVALGSAYTTTVGDRFIFTLDTGATFTATVGDLKQDRHTDPSHRYIERDGNVAEFHIDSEAVSARVLQMGDVSWVDGLSGQIVRIQKIL
;
A
#
# COMPACT_ATOMS: atom_id res chain seq x y z
N MET A 1 -7.70 6.48 57.90
CA MET A 1 -8.18 5.09 57.87
C MET A 1 -7.59 4.47 56.62
N SER A 2 -6.50 3.72 56.78
CA SER A 2 -5.82 3.06 55.65
C SER A 2 -6.39 1.66 55.53
N VAL A 3 -6.91 1.31 54.35
CA VAL A 3 -7.43 -0.03 54.06
C VAL A 3 -6.21 -0.94 53.87
N ASN A 4 -5.93 -1.81 54.84
CA ASN A 4 -4.99 -2.92 54.65
C ASN A 4 -5.71 -3.96 53.80
N VAL A 5 -5.39 -4.00 52.52
CA VAL A 5 -5.79 -5.12 51.64
C VAL A 5 -4.79 -6.24 51.90
N ASP A 6 -5.29 -7.39 52.33
CA ASP A 6 -4.49 -8.58 52.62
C ASP A 6 -3.86 -9.12 51.32
N ASP A 7 -2.55 -9.33 51.33
CA ASP A 7 -1.77 -9.88 50.20
C ASP A 7 -2.32 -11.24 49.75
N GLN A 8 -2.93 -12.02 50.66
CA GLN A 8 -3.59 -13.28 50.30
C GLN A 8 -4.84 -13.04 49.43
N GLN A 9 -5.55 -11.94 49.66
CA GLN A 9 -6.74 -11.57 48.90
C GLN A 9 -6.35 -11.10 47.50
N ILE A 10 -5.24 -10.37 47.36
CA ILE A 10 -4.65 -9.98 46.07
C ILE A 10 -4.23 -11.22 45.28
N GLN A 11 -3.49 -12.13 45.90
CA GLN A 11 -3.02 -13.34 45.22
C GLN A 11 -4.18 -14.22 44.73
N SER A 12 -5.26 -14.32 45.51
CA SER A 12 -6.47 -15.05 45.11
C SER A 12 -7.22 -14.43 43.92
N VAL A 13 -7.09 -13.13 43.69
CA VAL A 13 -7.67 -12.43 42.53
C VAL A 13 -6.80 -12.68 41.31
N VAL A 14 -5.48 -12.56 41.44
CA VAL A 14 -4.51 -12.85 40.36
C VAL A 14 -4.63 -14.30 39.88
N ASP A 15 -4.76 -15.26 40.80
CA ASP A 15 -4.94 -16.68 40.48
C ASP A 15 -6.31 -17.01 39.86
N ARG A 16 -7.33 -16.17 40.08
CA ARG A 16 -8.64 -16.29 39.42
C ARG A 16 -8.62 -15.68 38.01
N LEU A 17 -7.88 -14.60 37.81
CA LEU A 17 -7.72 -13.95 36.50
C LEU A 17 -6.80 -14.75 35.57
N SER A 18 -5.81 -15.45 36.10
CA SER A 18 -4.89 -16.30 35.32
C SER A 18 -5.50 -17.64 34.85
N LYS A 19 -6.70 -18.00 35.34
CA LYS A 19 -7.43 -19.22 34.98
C LYS A 19 -8.56 -18.99 33.97
N GLN A 20 -8.68 -17.78 33.43
CA GLN A 20 -9.50 -17.56 32.27
C GLN A 20 -8.69 -18.04 31.07
N ASP A 21 -9.04 -19.20 30.53
CA ASP A 21 -8.34 -19.85 29.42
C ASP A 21 -8.14 -18.86 28.27
N TYR A 22 -6.93 -18.30 28.16
CA TYR A 22 -6.56 -17.47 27.04
C TYR A 22 -6.53 -18.36 25.80
N VAL A 23 -7.58 -18.27 25.00
CA VAL A 23 -7.60 -18.80 23.64
C VAL A 23 -7.00 -17.69 22.77
N PRO A 24 -5.78 -17.86 22.24
CA PRO A 24 -5.28 -16.91 21.26
C PRO A 24 -6.29 -16.84 20.11
N PRO A 25 -6.54 -15.64 19.55
CA PRO A 25 -7.37 -15.55 18.36
C PRO A 25 -6.83 -16.52 17.31
N PRO A 26 -7.70 -17.20 16.55
CA PRO A 26 -7.25 -18.02 15.44
C PRO A 26 -6.33 -17.17 14.55
N PRO A 27 -5.24 -17.75 14.00
CA PRO A 27 -4.39 -17.00 13.08
C PRO A 27 -5.29 -16.43 11.98
N GLU A 28 -5.13 -15.14 11.71
CA GLU A 28 -5.83 -14.51 10.59
C GLU A 28 -5.59 -15.35 9.32
N PRO A 29 -6.63 -15.59 8.51
CA PRO A 29 -6.47 -16.36 7.29
C PRO A 29 -5.38 -15.71 6.44
N ALA A 30 -4.39 -16.50 6.03
CA ALA A 30 -3.30 -16.02 5.20
C ALA A 30 -3.85 -15.40 3.91
N VAL A 31 -3.42 -14.17 3.60
CA VAL A 31 -3.79 -13.48 2.36
C VAL A 31 -3.33 -14.32 1.17
N GLN A 32 -4.29 -14.76 0.35
CA GLN A 32 -3.98 -15.53 -0.86
C GLN A 32 -3.40 -14.60 -1.91
N THR A 33 -2.32 -15.03 -2.58
CA THR A 33 -1.62 -14.21 -3.56
C THR A 33 -1.12 -15.01 -4.75
N VAL A 34 -0.90 -14.31 -5.87
CA VAL A 34 -0.24 -14.82 -7.07
C VAL A 34 0.99 -13.98 -7.37
N GLU A 35 2.14 -14.63 -7.58
CA GLU A 35 3.38 -13.97 -7.99
C GLU A 35 3.26 -13.38 -9.40
N CYS A 36 3.74 -12.16 -9.56
CA CYS A 36 3.85 -11.48 -10.84
C CYS A 36 5.33 -11.36 -11.24
N SER A 37 5.61 -11.34 -12.55
CA SER A 37 6.98 -11.16 -13.04
C SER A 37 7.49 -9.75 -12.75
N VAL A 38 8.65 -9.63 -12.11
CA VAL A 38 9.37 -8.37 -11.97
C VAL A 38 10.12 -8.05 -13.27
N PRO A 39 10.04 -6.83 -13.81
CA PRO A 39 10.80 -6.42 -14.97
C PRO A 39 12.31 -6.50 -14.74
N PRO A 40 13.11 -6.98 -15.70
CA PRO A 40 14.57 -7.07 -15.57
C PRO A 40 15.26 -5.72 -15.86
N VAL A 41 14.79 -4.64 -15.25
CA VAL A 41 15.31 -3.27 -15.38
C VAL A 41 15.47 -2.62 -14.01
N ASP A 42 16.11 -1.44 -13.96
CA ASP A 42 16.12 -0.60 -12.77
C ASP A 42 14.70 -0.09 -12.50
N THR A 43 14.09 -0.50 -11.40
CA THR A 43 12.73 -0.14 -10.97
C THR A 43 12.73 0.81 -9.76
N SER A 44 13.89 1.40 -9.45
CA SER A 44 14.06 2.22 -8.25
C SER A 44 13.22 3.49 -8.32
N PHE A 45 13.05 4.04 -9.52
CA PHE A 45 12.23 5.23 -9.78
C PHE A 45 10.72 4.94 -9.69
N LYS A 46 10.01 5.73 -8.87
CA LYS A 46 8.55 5.62 -8.67
C LYS A 46 7.92 6.97 -8.97
N SER A 47 7.35 7.11 -10.17
CA SER A 47 6.66 8.34 -10.58
C SER A 47 5.40 8.57 -9.76
N TYR A 48 4.83 9.77 -9.90
CA TYR A 48 3.51 10.08 -9.38
C TYR A 48 2.64 10.81 -10.41
N THR A 49 1.35 10.85 -10.12
CA THR A 49 0.35 11.71 -10.76
C THR A 49 -0.51 12.39 -9.70
N ASP A 50 -1.02 13.58 -9.99
CA ASP A 50 -1.97 14.25 -9.10
C ASP A 50 -3.35 13.61 -9.24
N TYR A 51 -3.95 13.20 -8.12
CA TYR A 51 -5.24 12.53 -8.12
C TYR A 51 -6.38 13.35 -8.76
N ARG A 52 -6.23 14.67 -8.83
CA ARG A 52 -7.21 15.59 -9.44
C ARG A 52 -7.23 15.50 -10.97
N CYS A 53 -6.24 14.87 -11.60
CA CYS A 53 -6.25 14.58 -13.03
C CYS A 53 -7.34 13.58 -13.44
N ILE A 54 -7.84 12.75 -12.50
CA ILE A 54 -8.98 11.86 -12.73
C ILE A 54 -10.25 12.70 -12.70
N THR A 55 -10.82 13.03 -13.87
CA THR A 55 -11.94 13.99 -13.99
C THR A 55 -13.26 13.35 -14.40
N ASP A 56 -13.25 12.15 -14.98
CA ASP A 56 -14.48 11.45 -15.39
C ASP A 56 -15.19 10.83 -14.18
N ARG A 57 -16.25 11.51 -13.72
CA ARG A 57 -17.03 11.14 -12.54
C ARG A 57 -17.84 9.84 -12.69
N THR A 58 -17.89 9.28 -13.90
CA THR A 58 -18.58 8.01 -14.18
C THR A 58 -17.62 6.82 -14.23
N SER A 59 -16.31 7.08 -14.15
CA SER A 59 -15.28 6.05 -14.26
C SER A 59 -15.06 5.27 -12.95
N PRO A 60 -14.60 3.99 -13.02
CA PRO A 60 -14.13 3.25 -11.86
C PRO A 60 -13.02 3.97 -11.09
N GLN A 61 -12.10 4.65 -11.80
CA GLN A 61 -11.02 5.44 -11.22
C GLN A 61 -11.55 6.53 -10.30
N TRP A 62 -12.60 7.24 -10.74
CA TRP A 62 -13.24 8.25 -9.92
C TRP A 62 -13.89 7.65 -8.68
N ALA A 63 -14.55 6.49 -8.81
CA ALA A 63 -15.17 5.81 -7.68
C ALA A 63 -14.16 5.40 -6.60
N VAL A 64 -12.95 4.95 -6.98
CA VAL A 64 -11.85 4.69 -6.03
C VAL A 64 -11.33 5.99 -5.43
N ARG A 65 -11.08 7.00 -6.27
CA ARG A 65 -10.58 8.31 -5.85
C ARG A 65 -11.39 8.93 -4.70
N GLU A 66 -12.72 8.86 -4.76
CA GLU A 66 -13.63 9.46 -3.77
C GLU A 66 -13.57 8.77 -2.39
N GLN A 67 -13.08 7.53 -2.33
CA GLN A 67 -12.89 6.78 -1.09
C GLN A 67 -11.53 7.04 -0.46
N CYS A 68 -10.63 7.72 -1.17
CA CYS A 68 -9.26 7.91 -0.73
C CYS A 68 -9.13 9.11 0.24
N PHE A 69 -8.09 9.08 1.07
CA PHE A 69 -7.62 10.21 1.87
C PHE A 69 -6.16 10.54 1.55
N THR A 70 -5.66 11.69 2.03
CA THR A 70 -4.26 12.10 1.89
C THR A 70 -3.59 11.91 3.26
N ASP A 71 -2.45 11.22 3.30
CA ASP A 71 -1.67 11.08 4.53
C ASP A 71 -0.70 12.26 4.77
N GLU A 72 0.12 12.17 5.82
CA GLU A 72 1.04 13.25 6.21
C GLU A 72 2.17 13.49 5.21
N ASP A 73 2.50 12.51 4.38
CA ASP A 73 3.49 12.63 3.31
C ASP A 73 2.90 13.19 2.01
N GLY A 74 1.59 13.50 1.99
CA GLY A 74 0.88 13.99 0.82
C GLY A 74 0.51 12.90 -0.18
N MET A 75 0.55 11.64 0.23
CA MET A 75 0.28 10.51 -0.63
C MET A 75 -1.19 10.10 -0.52
N ARG A 76 -1.79 9.62 -1.62
CA ARG A 76 -3.17 9.13 -1.58
C ARG A 76 -3.23 7.70 -1.05
N ARG A 77 -4.19 7.48 -0.16
CA ARG A 77 -4.42 6.23 0.58
C ARG A 77 -5.87 5.81 0.54
N ILE A 78 -6.12 4.51 0.70
CA ILE A 78 -7.45 3.95 0.90
C ILE A 78 -7.41 2.87 1.97
N GLU A 79 -8.45 2.77 2.78
CA GLU A 79 -8.65 1.62 3.66
C GLU A 79 -9.20 0.46 2.81
N ALA A 80 -8.42 -0.62 2.71
CA ALA A 80 -8.79 -1.81 1.99
C ALA A 80 -9.82 -2.65 2.77
N PRO A 81 -10.54 -3.59 2.13
CA PRO A 81 -11.57 -4.40 2.79
C PRO A 81 -11.09 -5.23 4.00
N ASN A 82 -9.79 -5.50 4.10
CA ASN A 82 -9.17 -6.19 5.24
C ASN A 82 -8.68 -5.25 6.35
N GLY A 83 -8.95 -3.94 6.25
CA GLY A 83 -8.53 -2.92 7.23
C GLY A 83 -7.09 -2.41 7.05
N GLU A 84 -6.36 -2.91 6.05
CA GLU A 84 -5.03 -2.36 5.73
C GLU A 84 -5.15 -1.02 5.01
N ILE A 85 -4.13 -0.17 5.16
CA ILE A 85 -4.07 1.11 4.48
C ILE A 85 -3.16 0.99 3.25
N ASP A 86 -3.77 1.05 2.07
CA ASP A 86 -3.09 0.88 0.79
C ASP A 86 -2.66 2.22 0.19
N TYR A 87 -1.52 2.22 -0.50
CA TYR A 87 -1.19 3.24 -1.49
C TYR A 87 -2.14 3.16 -2.69
N ILE A 88 -2.39 4.28 -3.36
CA ILE A 88 -3.06 4.26 -4.67
C ILE A 88 -2.04 4.36 -5.79
N VAL A 89 -2.10 3.43 -6.74
CA VAL A 89 -1.15 3.37 -7.85
C VAL A 89 -1.83 3.13 -9.21
N ALA A 90 -1.15 3.53 -10.28
CA ALA A 90 -1.42 3.07 -11.63
C ALA A 90 -0.42 1.99 -12.05
N LEU A 91 -0.91 0.89 -12.61
CA LEU A 91 -0.12 -0.24 -13.11
C LEU A 91 -0.38 -0.49 -14.61
N GLY A 92 0.57 -1.15 -15.27
CA GLY A 92 0.41 -1.61 -16.65
C GLY A 92 -0.49 -2.84 -16.76
N SER A 93 -1.06 -3.04 -17.95
CA SER A 93 -2.06 -4.08 -18.24
C SER A 93 -1.57 -5.52 -18.02
N ALA A 94 -0.25 -5.73 -18.00
CA ALA A 94 0.35 -7.04 -17.72
C ALA A 94 0.10 -7.53 -16.29
N TYR A 95 -0.12 -6.62 -15.32
CA TYR A 95 -0.44 -6.98 -13.94
C TYR A 95 -1.93 -7.06 -13.70
N THR A 96 -2.69 -6.10 -14.25
CA THR A 96 -4.15 -6.09 -14.18
C THR A 96 -4.77 -5.16 -15.21
N THR A 97 -6.01 -5.46 -15.59
CA THR A 97 -6.91 -4.58 -16.35
C THR A 97 -8.08 -4.07 -15.49
N THR A 98 -8.01 -4.25 -14.17
CA THR A 98 -9.10 -3.99 -13.23
C THR A 98 -8.66 -2.98 -12.17
N VAL A 99 -9.33 -1.83 -12.15
CA VAL A 99 -9.25 -0.84 -11.07
C VAL A 99 -9.84 -1.46 -9.79
N GLY A 100 -9.16 -1.29 -8.66
CA GLY A 100 -9.50 -1.87 -7.36
C GLY A 100 -8.74 -3.15 -6.99
N ASP A 101 -8.03 -3.77 -7.94
CA ASP A 101 -7.15 -4.90 -7.62
C ASP A 101 -6.04 -4.46 -6.64
N ARG A 102 -5.65 -5.37 -5.74
CA ARG A 102 -4.66 -5.10 -4.70
C ARG A 102 -3.38 -5.87 -4.93
N PHE A 103 -2.26 -5.26 -4.57
CA PHE A 103 -0.92 -5.81 -4.76
C PHE A 103 -0.06 -5.59 -3.52
N ILE A 104 0.90 -6.50 -3.32
CA ILE A 104 2.00 -6.38 -2.36
C ILE A 104 3.28 -6.20 -3.17
N PHE A 105 4.07 -5.19 -2.81
CA PHE A 105 5.39 -4.95 -3.37
C PHE A 105 6.44 -5.16 -2.27
N THR A 106 7.54 -5.83 -2.62
CA THR A 106 8.72 -5.94 -1.76
C THR A 106 9.90 -5.26 -2.45
N LEU A 107 10.61 -4.44 -1.68
CA LEU A 107 11.80 -3.73 -2.14
C LEU A 107 13.08 -4.48 -1.75
N ASP A 108 14.17 -4.25 -2.46
CA ASP A 108 15.51 -4.80 -2.15
C ASP A 108 16.04 -4.39 -0.77
N THR A 109 15.53 -3.28 -0.23
CA THR A 109 15.76 -2.83 1.15
C THR A 109 15.09 -3.72 2.20
N GLY A 110 14.19 -4.62 1.79
CA GLY A 110 13.34 -5.43 2.66
C GLY A 110 12.03 -4.73 3.06
N ALA A 111 11.85 -3.46 2.70
CA ALA A 111 10.59 -2.76 2.91
C ALA A 111 9.46 -3.37 2.05
N THR A 112 8.24 -3.34 2.56
CA THR A 112 7.04 -3.80 1.86
C THR A 112 5.95 -2.75 1.93
N PHE A 113 5.17 -2.62 0.86
CA PHE A 113 3.95 -1.82 0.87
C PHE A 113 2.84 -2.51 0.09
N THR A 114 1.60 -2.23 0.48
CA THR A 114 0.39 -2.67 -0.22
C THR A 114 -0.17 -1.52 -1.06
N ALA A 115 -0.78 -1.85 -2.19
CA ALA A 115 -1.38 -0.84 -3.05
C ALA A 115 -2.66 -1.34 -3.71
N THR A 116 -3.64 -0.44 -3.81
CA THR A 116 -4.85 -0.60 -4.61
C THR A 116 -4.66 0.12 -5.94
N VAL A 117 -5.04 -0.53 -7.04
CA VAL A 117 -4.97 0.04 -8.39
C VAL A 117 -6.07 1.10 -8.55
N GLY A 118 -5.67 2.37 -8.64
CA GLY A 118 -6.57 3.51 -8.82
C GLY A 118 -6.67 4.01 -10.27
N ASP A 119 -5.73 3.61 -11.13
CA ASP A 119 -5.75 3.89 -12.57
C ASP A 119 -4.96 2.82 -13.35
N LEU A 120 -5.06 2.82 -14.67
CA LEU A 120 -4.34 1.90 -15.56
C LEU A 120 -3.43 2.69 -16.49
N LYS A 121 -2.15 2.32 -16.53
CA LYS A 121 -1.22 2.87 -17.53
C LYS A 121 -1.68 2.45 -18.92
N GLN A 122 -1.66 3.39 -19.87
CA GLN A 122 -1.96 3.07 -21.26
C GLN A 122 -0.80 2.26 -21.85
N ASP A 123 -1.11 1.15 -22.52
CA ASP A 123 -0.11 0.25 -23.12
C ASP A 123 0.92 0.98 -24.00
N ARG A 124 0.49 2.01 -24.73
CA ARG A 124 1.35 2.85 -25.58
C ARG A 124 2.44 3.64 -24.83
N HIS A 125 2.31 3.76 -23.51
CA HIS A 125 3.27 4.44 -22.63
C HIS A 125 4.17 3.47 -21.87
N THR A 126 3.82 2.19 -21.89
CA THR A 126 4.59 1.12 -21.27
C THR A 126 5.52 0.44 -22.28
N ASP A 127 6.40 -0.41 -21.77
CA ASP A 127 7.19 -1.32 -22.57
C ASP A 127 6.31 -2.32 -23.35
N PRO A 128 6.85 -3.01 -24.37
CA PRO A 128 6.09 -3.97 -25.17
C PRO A 128 5.47 -5.14 -24.39
N SER A 129 5.93 -5.41 -23.16
CA SER A 129 5.31 -6.39 -22.26
C SER A 129 4.32 -5.78 -21.26
N HIS A 130 4.06 -4.48 -21.33
CA HIS A 130 3.09 -3.71 -20.55
C HIS A 130 3.27 -3.78 -19.02
N ARG A 131 4.52 -3.83 -18.56
CA ARG A 131 4.91 -3.95 -17.15
C ARG A 131 5.55 -2.70 -16.56
N TYR A 132 6.20 -1.85 -17.37
CA TYR A 132 6.89 -0.66 -16.87
C TYR A 132 7.01 0.40 -17.96
N ILE A 133 7.47 1.61 -17.63
CA ILE A 133 7.79 2.66 -18.61
C ILE A 133 9.26 2.51 -19.04
N GLU A 134 9.54 2.28 -20.32
CA GLU A 134 10.91 1.98 -20.82
C GLU A 134 11.95 3.04 -20.47
N ARG A 135 11.53 4.31 -20.42
CA ARG A 135 12.42 5.45 -20.19
C ARG A 135 13.10 5.43 -18.82
N ASP A 136 12.38 5.01 -17.79
CA ASP A 136 12.78 5.21 -16.38
C ASP A 136 12.51 3.98 -15.49
N GLY A 137 12.00 2.89 -16.06
CA GLY A 137 11.74 1.67 -15.31
C GLY A 137 10.54 1.74 -14.37
N ASN A 138 9.71 2.79 -14.47
CA ASN A 138 8.58 2.96 -13.58
C ASN A 138 7.56 1.82 -13.71
N VAL A 139 7.38 1.04 -12.64
CA VAL A 139 6.36 -0.01 -12.54
C VAL A 139 5.07 0.56 -11.95
N ALA A 140 5.16 1.14 -10.74
CA ALA A 140 4.04 1.73 -10.01
C ALA A 140 4.11 3.25 -10.05
N GLU A 141 3.07 3.90 -10.59
CA GLU A 141 2.92 5.36 -10.57
C GLU A 141 1.95 5.73 -9.47
N PHE A 142 2.39 6.48 -8.48
CA PHE A 142 1.61 6.75 -7.27
C PHE A 142 0.64 7.91 -7.47
N HIS A 143 -0.55 7.85 -6.88
CA HIS A 143 -1.40 9.02 -6.78
C HIS A 143 -1.00 9.84 -5.56
N ILE A 144 -0.81 11.14 -5.75
CA ILE A 144 -0.47 12.08 -4.69
C ILE A 144 -1.46 13.25 -4.66
N ASP A 145 -1.43 13.99 -3.57
CA ASP A 145 -1.92 15.36 -3.50
C ASP A 145 -0.73 16.32 -3.64
N SER A 146 -0.57 16.95 -4.81
CA SER A 146 0.58 17.82 -5.05
C SER A 146 0.58 19.12 -4.22
N GLU A 147 -0.52 19.43 -3.53
CA GLU A 147 -0.56 20.54 -2.57
C GLU A 147 -0.05 20.15 -1.17
N ALA A 148 0.04 18.85 -0.87
CA ALA A 148 0.47 18.33 0.43
C ALA A 148 1.84 17.63 0.40
N VAL A 149 2.24 17.07 -0.75
CA VAL A 149 3.50 16.33 -0.88
C VAL A 149 4.73 17.25 -0.71
N SER A 150 5.85 16.69 -0.25
CA SER A 150 7.09 17.46 -0.06
C SER A 150 7.62 18.06 -1.38
N ALA A 151 8.22 19.26 -1.28
CA ALA A 151 8.85 19.92 -2.43
C ALA A 151 9.96 19.06 -3.09
N ARG A 152 10.60 18.18 -2.32
CA ARG A 152 11.63 17.27 -2.83
C ARG A 152 11.03 16.23 -3.77
N VAL A 153 9.91 15.61 -3.41
CA VAL A 153 9.18 14.68 -4.29
C VAL A 153 8.77 15.40 -5.57
N LEU A 154 8.21 16.61 -5.46
CA LEU A 154 7.80 17.41 -6.62
C LEU A 154 8.96 17.73 -7.57
N GLN A 155 10.10 18.16 -7.01
CA GLN A 155 11.26 18.54 -7.81
C GLN A 155 11.90 17.34 -8.52
N MET A 156 11.88 16.17 -7.88
CA MET A 156 12.52 14.96 -8.39
C MET A 156 11.60 14.13 -9.29
N GLY A 157 10.27 14.35 -9.21
CA GLY A 157 9.30 13.52 -9.91
C GLY A 157 9.22 12.08 -9.38
N ASP A 158 9.70 11.84 -8.14
CA ASP A 158 9.96 10.50 -7.61
C ASP A 158 9.49 10.39 -6.15
N VAL A 159 8.58 9.45 -5.87
CA VAL A 159 8.09 9.20 -4.50
C VAL A 159 9.04 8.33 -3.69
N SER A 160 10.14 7.85 -4.26
CA SER A 160 11.17 7.11 -3.52
C SER A 160 11.90 7.96 -2.47
N TRP A 161 11.61 9.27 -2.42
CA TRP A 161 12.02 10.19 -1.36
C TRP A 161 11.10 10.17 -0.13
N VAL A 162 9.98 9.45 -0.18
CA VAL A 162 9.14 9.13 0.97
C VAL A 162 9.71 7.90 1.67
N ASP A 163 9.73 7.93 3.00
CA ASP A 163 10.26 6.84 3.81
C ASP A 163 9.53 5.52 3.50
N GLY A 164 10.30 4.43 3.38
CA GLY A 164 9.77 3.11 3.03
C GLY A 164 9.53 2.85 1.54
N LEU A 165 9.65 3.85 0.65
CA LEU A 165 9.49 3.67 -0.80
C LEU A 165 10.81 3.63 -1.60
N SER A 166 11.95 3.87 -0.96
CA SER A 166 13.26 3.76 -1.61
C SER A 166 13.68 2.30 -1.87
N GLY A 167 14.31 2.05 -3.02
CA GLY A 167 14.82 0.74 -3.41
C GLY A 167 14.19 0.16 -4.68
N GLN A 168 14.80 -0.92 -5.18
CA GLN A 168 14.32 -1.69 -6.33
C GLN A 168 13.12 -2.56 -5.95
N ILE A 169 12.14 -2.70 -6.83
CA ILE A 169 11.11 -3.72 -6.67
C ILE A 169 11.74 -5.08 -6.97
N VAL A 170 11.73 -5.99 -6.00
CA VAL A 170 12.25 -7.36 -6.14
C VAL A 170 11.16 -8.41 -6.10
N ARG A 171 9.93 -8.03 -5.73
CA ARG A 171 8.77 -8.93 -5.70
C ARG A 171 7.47 -8.16 -5.90
N ILE A 172 6.56 -8.75 -6.66
CA ILE A 172 5.22 -8.22 -6.91
C ILE A 172 4.24 -9.38 -6.75
N GLN A 173 3.24 -9.20 -5.90
CA GLN A 173 2.19 -10.21 -5.70
C GLN A 173 0.82 -9.56 -5.86
N LYS A 174 -0.05 -10.18 -6.65
CA LYS A 174 -1.48 -9.82 -6.68
C LYS A 174 -2.21 -10.52 -5.54
N ILE A 175 -3.05 -9.80 -4.80
CA ILE A 175 -3.95 -10.36 -3.77
C ILE A 175 -5.21 -10.89 -4.47
N LEU A 176 -5.67 -12.08 -4.07
CA LEU A 176 -6.85 -12.78 -4.63
C LEU A 176 -8.14 -12.50 -3.87
#